data_AF-A0A819JI62-F1
#
_entry.id   AF-A0A819JI62-F1
#
_cell.length_a   1.000
_cell.length_b   1.000
_cell.length_c   1.000
_cell.angle_alpha   90.00
_cell.angle_beta   90.00
_cell.angle_gamma   90.00
#
_symmetry.space_group_name_H-M   'P 1'
#
loop_
_entity.id
_entity.type
_entity.pdbx_description
1 polymer ?
#
loop_
_entity_poly.entity_id
_entity_poly.type
_entity_poly.pdbx_seq_one_letter_code
_entity_poly.pdbx_strand_id
1 'polypeptide(L)'
;MSNNNETMAYIAKLQSISGQITFSMSLIILLSGIIGNLLNCLVFAQRSLRTKPCVVYFFVASILNLIAIFSGVTPRAFQSFFSIPDQTLTVSVLCKLQLFVLFSVRTISSWLIAFASIDRYLISSPDVVLRRMSNLKNTYLSIIIVSIISFLFWSEVGYCFDANLIGTPQKCYAKSVPCRIFNDLAQSFITTIIPSTIMLIVGLFTIRNVQKSKKIVGKNKARIRVTMSVSFEINPRLLVDIPCQLNPDIESINGYEQEQLLSLEEACQPLHNILGTELQLYVTIAKLNSKQPKHELTQDESACIYLYTMEWNQPENSLHVLLNQALVAIDGKQLQYWRKYLKLFFAAVFKLPYTEYDTVWRGVPKDVTEYYREGDEITWWSLTSTTSSFNILQSPMDLGREKVQTIFQIKTRNGKSIREHSHLENDEEILLLPGIVLKVMGTSKQGDGIHVIHLHEVPFFSFEDNQVDEYRNPQLEQIIQLSEPRGKLVLESMNLNDRDMEIVARLGIVEKERRGLNLRYNGITSVGAFILAQLFYNTKYIAELKLCGNRLLDADVQYIARGLANKELGLIGLYLNSVGMTDASCEYLVEAVEMNGRMRFLHLCDNKISDCGVQVLMKIPGFD
;
A
#
# COMPACT_ATOMS: atom_id res chain seq x y z
N MET A 1 14.76 -12.93 81.97
CA MET A 1 13.31 -12.88 81.72
C MET A 1 12.84 -11.62 80.97
N SER A 2 13.54 -10.47 80.99
CA SER A 2 13.09 -9.27 80.23
C SER A 2 13.32 -9.35 78.71
N ASN A 3 14.41 -9.96 78.22
CA ASN A 3 14.69 -10.10 76.77
C ASN A 3 13.62 -10.88 75.99
N ASN A 4 12.93 -11.85 76.62
CA ASN A 4 11.86 -12.60 75.96
C ASN A 4 10.59 -11.75 75.76
N ASN A 5 10.31 -10.80 76.67
CA ASN A 5 9.11 -9.95 76.56
C ASN A 5 9.26 -8.89 75.46
N GLU A 6 10.46 -8.31 75.29
CA GLU A 6 10.73 -7.38 74.19
C GLU A 6 10.72 -8.08 72.82
N THR A 7 11.29 -9.28 72.74
CA THR A 7 11.27 -10.09 71.52
C THR A 7 9.84 -10.49 71.13
N MET A 8 9.02 -10.90 72.10
CA MET A 8 7.61 -11.24 71.86
C MET A 8 6.77 -10.01 71.49
N ALA A 9 7.03 -8.84 72.09
CA ALA A 9 6.37 -7.59 71.71
C ALA A 9 6.75 -7.14 70.29
N TYR A 10 8.01 -7.31 69.89
CA TYR A 10 8.47 -7.03 68.53
C TYR A 10 7.85 -7.96 67.49
N ILE A 11 7.78 -9.27 67.79
CA ILE A 11 7.12 -10.28 66.94
C ILE A 11 5.62 -9.95 66.78
N ALA A 12 4.93 -9.61 67.87
CA ALA A 12 3.51 -9.23 67.82
C ALA A 12 3.27 -7.96 66.98
N LYS A 13 4.17 -6.98 67.07
CA LYS A 13 4.12 -5.77 66.24
C LYS A 13 4.36 -6.08 64.76
N LEU A 14 5.34 -6.93 64.44
CA LEU A 14 5.59 -7.39 63.07
C LEU A 14 4.42 -8.19 62.49
N GLN A 15 3.79 -9.05 63.29
CA GLN A 15 2.60 -9.81 62.87
C GLN A 15 1.40 -8.88 62.60
N SER A 16 1.21 -7.86 63.43
CA SER A 16 0.18 -6.83 63.22
C SER A 16 0.40 -6.04 61.93
N ILE A 17 1.65 -5.58 61.69
CA ILE A 17 2.03 -4.86 60.47
C ILE A 17 1.87 -5.77 59.24
N SER A 18 2.33 -7.02 59.31
CA SER A 18 2.19 -8.01 58.23
C SER A 18 0.72 -8.27 57.91
N GLY A 19 -0.15 -8.35 58.92
CA GLY A 19 -1.60 -8.48 58.75
C GLY A 19 -2.21 -7.28 58.03
N GLN A 20 -1.86 -6.05 58.44
CA GLN A 20 -2.34 -4.81 57.79
C GLN A 20 -1.86 -4.69 56.33
N ILE A 21 -0.60 -5.02 56.06
CA ILE A 21 -0.04 -5.01 54.70
C ILE A 21 -0.76 -6.05 53.83
N THR A 22 -0.94 -7.26 54.36
CA THR A 22 -1.62 -8.35 53.64
C THR A 22 -3.06 -7.98 53.31
N PHE A 23 -3.76 -7.33 54.24
CA PHE A 23 -5.11 -6.80 54.06
C PHE A 23 -5.15 -5.80 52.90
N SER A 24 -4.39 -4.70 52.98
CA SER A 24 -4.42 -3.61 52.00
C SER A 24 -3.94 -4.05 50.62
N MET A 25 -2.87 -4.84 50.54
CA MET A 25 -2.31 -5.29 49.26
C MET A 25 -3.21 -6.32 48.57
N SER A 26 -3.88 -7.21 49.31
CA SER A 26 -4.77 -8.20 48.70
C SER A 26 -5.95 -7.53 48.00
N LEU A 27 -6.51 -6.46 48.56
CA LEU A 27 -7.59 -5.70 47.92
C LEU A 27 -7.12 -4.96 46.66
N ILE A 28 -5.95 -4.32 46.72
CA ILE A 28 -5.38 -3.62 45.56
C ILE A 28 -5.12 -4.60 44.42
N ILE A 29 -4.50 -5.75 44.71
CA ILE A 29 -4.22 -6.79 43.70
C ILE A 29 -5.52 -7.37 43.13
N LEU A 30 -6.54 -7.59 43.98
CA LEU A 30 -7.84 -8.11 43.54
C LEU A 30 -8.52 -7.14 42.57
N LEU A 31 -8.65 -5.86 42.93
CA LEU A 31 -9.32 -4.87 42.11
C LEU A 31 -8.56 -4.57 40.81
N SER A 32 -7.27 -4.21 40.92
CA SER A 32 -6.46 -3.88 39.74
C SER A 32 -6.24 -5.09 38.83
N GLY A 33 -6.05 -6.28 39.41
CA GLY A 33 -5.85 -7.52 38.68
C GLY A 33 -7.10 -7.97 37.93
N ILE A 34 -8.28 -7.90 38.52
CA ILE A 34 -9.54 -8.24 37.83
C ILE A 34 -9.80 -7.27 36.69
N ILE A 35 -9.75 -5.96 36.95
CA ILE A 35 -10.01 -4.93 35.93
C ILE A 35 -9.02 -5.08 34.77
N GLY A 36 -7.72 -5.15 35.06
CA GLY A 36 -6.67 -5.24 34.03
C GLY A 36 -6.79 -6.49 33.16
N ASN A 37 -6.99 -7.66 33.77
CA ASN A 37 -7.10 -8.89 32.98
C ASN A 37 -8.42 -9.00 32.21
N LEU A 38 -9.53 -8.44 32.73
CA LEU A 38 -10.79 -8.36 31.98
C LEU A 38 -10.67 -7.43 30.77
N LEU A 39 -10.05 -6.26 30.93
CA LEU A 39 -9.79 -5.34 29.81
C LEU A 39 -8.91 -6.02 28.74
N ASN A 40 -7.85 -6.72 29.15
CA ASN A 40 -7.02 -7.49 28.21
C ASN A 40 -7.84 -8.56 27.48
N CYS A 41 -8.73 -9.28 28.18
CA CYS A 41 -9.60 -10.26 27.54
C CYS A 41 -10.56 -9.61 26.53
N LEU A 42 -11.15 -8.46 26.86
CA LEU A 42 -12.05 -7.74 25.96
C LEU A 42 -11.33 -7.25 24.69
N VAL A 43 -10.14 -6.66 24.85
CA VAL A 43 -9.31 -6.21 23.72
C VAL A 43 -8.89 -7.39 22.86
N PHE A 44 -8.33 -8.45 23.45
CA PHE A 44 -7.79 -9.57 22.70
C PHE A 44 -8.84 -10.59 22.24
N ALA A 45 -10.11 -10.48 22.66
CA ALA A 45 -11.21 -11.28 22.11
C ALA A 45 -11.54 -10.94 20.65
N GLN A 46 -11.18 -9.73 20.20
CA GLN A 46 -11.41 -9.25 18.84
C GLN A 46 -10.81 -10.21 17.79
N ARG A 47 -11.64 -10.63 16.82
CA ARG A 47 -11.26 -11.63 15.81
C ARG A 47 -10.09 -11.16 14.93
N SER A 48 -10.00 -9.86 14.63
CA SER A 48 -8.91 -9.26 13.87
C SER A 48 -7.56 -9.40 14.56
N LEU A 49 -7.51 -9.31 15.90
CA LEU A 49 -6.28 -9.39 16.69
C LEU A 49 -5.84 -10.83 16.96
N ARG A 50 -6.78 -11.77 17.09
CA ARG A 50 -6.48 -13.20 17.31
C ARG A 50 -5.82 -13.91 16.12
N THR A 51 -5.70 -13.23 14.98
CA THR A 51 -4.88 -13.71 13.86
C THR A 51 -3.38 -13.68 14.16
N LYS A 52 -2.94 -12.94 15.19
CA LYS A 52 -1.53 -12.75 15.55
C LYS A 52 -1.12 -13.70 16.71
N PRO A 53 -0.12 -14.59 16.53
CA PRO A 53 0.42 -15.50 17.55
C PRO A 53 0.64 -14.89 18.94
N CYS A 54 1.43 -13.81 19.04
CA CYS A 54 1.70 -13.08 20.28
C CYS A 54 0.42 -12.69 21.06
N VAL A 55 -0.65 -12.29 20.36
CA VAL A 55 -1.91 -11.88 21.00
C VAL A 55 -2.61 -13.06 21.66
N VAL A 56 -2.56 -14.24 21.05
CA VAL A 56 -3.17 -15.46 21.60
C VAL A 56 -2.51 -15.84 22.93
N TYR A 57 -1.18 -15.74 23.04
CA TYR A 57 -0.48 -15.96 24.31
C TYR A 57 -0.96 -15.02 25.43
N PHE A 58 -1.05 -13.72 25.15
CA PHE A 58 -1.53 -12.73 26.13
C PHE A 58 -3.00 -12.92 26.50
N PHE A 59 -3.84 -13.31 25.55
CA PHE A 59 -5.24 -13.61 25.81
C PHE A 59 -5.38 -14.79 26.78
N VAL A 60 -4.72 -15.91 26.50
CA VAL A 60 -4.77 -17.10 27.37
C VAL A 60 -4.13 -16.82 28.72
N ALA A 61 -3.00 -16.10 28.76
CA ALA A 61 -2.36 -15.70 30.02
C ALA A 61 -3.27 -14.81 30.89
N SER A 62 -4.04 -13.90 30.27
CA SER A 62 -4.99 -13.03 30.99
C SER A 62 -6.13 -13.84 31.64
N ILE A 63 -6.65 -14.86 30.95
CA ILE A 63 -7.65 -15.78 31.51
C ILE A 63 -7.05 -16.58 32.68
N LEU A 64 -5.84 -17.10 32.53
CA LEU A 64 -5.16 -17.85 33.59
C LEU A 64 -4.82 -16.97 34.80
N ASN A 65 -4.47 -15.71 34.58
CA ASN A 65 -4.25 -14.74 35.67
C ASN A 65 -5.53 -14.44 36.44
N LEU A 66 -6.69 -14.37 35.77
CA LEU A 66 -7.99 -14.27 36.47
C LEU A 66 -8.22 -15.51 37.35
N ILE A 67 -7.98 -16.71 36.82
CA ILE A 67 -8.10 -17.96 37.60
C ILE A 67 -7.13 -17.95 38.79
N ALA A 68 -5.91 -17.44 38.62
CA ALA A 68 -4.92 -17.30 39.69
C ALA A 68 -5.37 -16.34 40.80
N ILE A 69 -6.02 -15.23 40.42
CA ILE A 69 -6.59 -14.26 41.38
C ILE A 69 -7.73 -14.90 42.16
N PHE A 70 -8.67 -15.55 41.47
CA PHE A 70 -9.82 -16.20 42.10
C PHE A 70 -9.44 -17.38 43.01
N SER A 71 -8.46 -18.18 42.61
CA SER A 71 -8.00 -19.32 43.43
C SER A 71 -7.07 -18.91 44.57
N GLY A 72 -6.25 -17.87 44.42
CA GLY A 72 -5.23 -17.52 45.41
C GLY A 72 -5.56 -16.34 46.32
N VAL A 73 -6.07 -15.25 45.75
CA VAL A 73 -6.24 -13.96 46.45
C VAL A 73 -7.65 -13.84 47.05
N THR A 74 -8.67 -14.31 46.32
CA THR A 74 -10.08 -14.17 46.75
C THR A 74 -10.37 -14.85 48.09
N PRO A 75 -9.97 -16.10 48.36
CA PRO A 75 -10.25 -16.74 49.66
C PRO A 75 -9.65 -15.96 50.85
N ARG A 76 -8.44 -15.41 50.66
CA ARG A 76 -7.76 -14.59 51.66
C ARG A 76 -8.43 -13.23 51.86
N ALA A 77 -8.83 -12.57 50.77
CA ALA A 77 -9.57 -11.32 50.83
C ALA A 77 -10.93 -11.54 51.53
N PHE A 78 -11.64 -12.62 51.24
CA PHE A 78 -12.92 -12.92 51.88
C PHE A 78 -12.78 -13.18 53.38
N GLN A 79 -11.73 -13.89 53.79
CA GLN A 79 -11.40 -14.09 55.20
C GLN A 79 -11.08 -12.75 55.90
N SER A 80 -10.23 -11.92 55.29
CA SER A 80 -9.75 -10.69 55.91
C SER A 80 -10.76 -9.54 55.92
N PHE A 81 -11.58 -9.39 54.87
CA PHE A 81 -12.53 -8.27 54.73
C PHE A 81 -13.95 -8.61 55.20
N PHE A 82 -14.41 -9.83 54.96
CA PHE A 82 -15.80 -10.22 55.20
C PHE A 82 -15.94 -11.19 56.39
N SER A 83 -14.84 -11.55 57.05
CA SER A 83 -14.80 -12.52 58.16
C SER A 83 -15.40 -13.89 57.80
N ILE A 84 -15.36 -14.26 56.51
CA ILE A 84 -15.91 -15.53 56.01
C ILE A 84 -14.86 -16.63 56.21
N PRO A 85 -15.19 -17.77 56.85
CA PRO A 85 -14.24 -18.85 57.08
C PRO A 85 -13.73 -19.47 55.77
N ASP A 86 -12.41 -19.51 55.60
CA ASP A 86 -11.79 -20.18 54.46
C ASP A 86 -11.71 -21.70 54.68
N GLN A 87 -12.57 -22.44 53.98
CA GLN A 87 -12.66 -23.90 54.06
C GLN A 87 -11.42 -24.61 53.50
N THR A 88 -10.61 -23.92 52.69
CA THR A 88 -9.37 -24.49 52.16
C THR A 88 -8.32 -24.69 53.25
N LEU A 89 -8.45 -23.99 54.38
CA LEU A 89 -7.56 -24.14 55.53
C LEU A 89 -7.88 -25.37 56.39
N THR A 90 -9.09 -25.91 56.27
CA THR A 90 -9.60 -27.01 57.12
C THR A 90 -9.84 -28.30 56.36
N VAL A 91 -10.17 -28.24 55.07
CA VAL A 91 -10.47 -29.41 54.24
C VAL A 91 -9.26 -29.77 53.37
N SER A 92 -8.66 -30.95 53.61
CA SER A 92 -7.44 -31.43 52.92
C SER A 92 -7.57 -31.42 51.38
N VAL A 93 -8.70 -31.89 50.86
CA VAL A 93 -8.93 -31.95 49.40
C VAL A 93 -9.00 -30.54 48.79
N LEU A 94 -9.67 -29.60 49.44
CA LEU A 94 -9.80 -28.21 48.95
C LEU A 94 -8.46 -27.47 49.02
N CYS A 95 -7.68 -27.66 50.10
CA CYS A 95 -6.30 -27.16 50.21
C CYS A 95 -5.43 -27.61 49.02
N LYS A 96 -5.39 -28.92 48.76
CA LYS A 96 -4.58 -29.52 47.70
C LYS A 96 -5.02 -29.03 46.31
N LEU A 97 -6.33 -29.05 46.04
CA LEU A 97 -6.88 -28.64 44.75
C LEU A 97 -6.62 -27.16 44.47
N GLN A 98 -6.85 -26.28 45.45
CA GLN A 98 -6.60 -24.86 45.31
C GLN A 98 -5.12 -24.57 45.00
N LEU A 99 -4.20 -25.17 45.75
CA LEU A 99 -2.76 -24.98 45.55
C LEU A 99 -2.30 -25.56 44.21
N PHE A 100 -2.79 -26.74 43.82
CA PHE A 100 -2.50 -27.34 42.53
C PHE A 100 -2.91 -26.43 41.37
N VAL A 101 -4.15 -25.91 41.42
CA VAL A 101 -4.66 -24.96 40.42
C VAL A 101 -3.79 -23.71 40.42
N LEU A 102 -3.55 -23.10 41.58
CA LEU A 102 -2.81 -21.85 41.72
C LEU A 102 -1.39 -21.94 41.17
N PHE A 103 -0.64 -22.99 41.52
CA PHE A 103 0.74 -23.16 41.04
C PHE A 103 0.79 -23.48 39.55
N SER A 104 -0.12 -24.33 39.06
CA SER A 104 -0.22 -24.66 37.65
C SER A 104 -0.54 -23.44 36.79
N VAL A 105 -1.59 -22.68 37.11
CA VAL A 105 -2.00 -21.54 36.27
C VAL A 105 -0.97 -20.40 36.29
N ARG A 106 -0.29 -20.17 37.42
CA ARG A 106 0.80 -19.18 37.50
C ARG A 106 2.00 -19.60 36.65
N THR A 107 2.36 -20.88 36.70
CA THR A 107 3.45 -21.44 35.88
C THR A 107 3.12 -21.30 34.41
N ILE A 108 1.95 -21.77 33.98
CA ILE A 108 1.52 -21.67 32.59
C ILE A 108 1.52 -20.20 32.15
N SER A 109 0.87 -19.31 32.89
CA SER A 109 0.81 -17.87 32.55
C SER A 109 2.20 -17.25 32.37
N SER A 110 3.14 -17.50 33.29
CA SER A 110 4.51 -16.97 33.20
C SER A 110 5.24 -17.42 31.93
N TRP A 111 5.09 -18.69 31.56
CA TRP A 111 5.71 -19.25 30.36
C TRP A 111 5.01 -18.79 29.07
N LEU A 112 3.69 -18.56 29.08
CA LEU A 112 2.99 -17.98 27.93
C LEU A 112 3.48 -16.56 27.64
N ILE A 113 3.76 -15.76 28.66
CA ILE A 113 4.34 -14.42 28.48
C ILE A 113 5.78 -14.53 27.93
N ALA A 114 6.57 -15.49 28.41
CA ALA A 114 7.90 -15.76 27.84
C ALA A 114 7.82 -16.19 26.36
N PHE A 115 6.87 -17.05 25.99
CA PHE A 115 6.64 -17.42 24.60
C PHE A 115 6.16 -16.24 23.75
N ALA A 116 5.36 -15.33 24.31
CA ALA A 116 5.00 -14.10 23.62
C ALA A 116 6.23 -13.23 23.30
N SER A 117 7.22 -13.17 24.19
CA SER A 117 8.50 -12.50 23.92
C SER A 117 9.31 -13.21 22.84
N ILE A 118 9.35 -14.55 22.85
CA ILE A 118 10.01 -15.36 21.81
C ILE A 118 9.35 -15.11 20.45
N ASP A 119 8.02 -15.10 20.38
CA ASP A 119 7.29 -14.81 19.16
C ASP A 119 7.64 -13.43 18.58
N ARG A 120 7.76 -12.40 19.44
CA ARG A 120 8.20 -11.06 19.02
C ARG A 120 9.63 -11.06 18.48
N TYR A 121 10.53 -11.83 19.07
CA TYR A 121 11.86 -12.02 18.54
C TYR A 121 11.86 -12.70 17.18
N LEU A 122 11.11 -13.81 17.02
CA LEU A 122 11.00 -14.55 15.76
C LEU A 122 10.56 -13.62 14.62
N ILE A 123 9.53 -12.81 14.83
CA ILE A 123 9.03 -11.84 13.84
C ILE A 123 10.08 -10.76 13.53
N SER A 124 10.83 -10.31 14.52
CA SER A 124 11.88 -9.28 14.34
C SER A 124 13.14 -9.81 13.65
N SER A 125 13.31 -11.13 13.54
CA SER A 125 14.53 -11.76 13.06
C SER A 125 14.79 -11.43 11.58
N PRO A 126 16.05 -11.18 11.17
CA PRO A 126 16.40 -11.05 9.76
C PRO A 126 16.29 -12.37 8.98
N ASP A 127 16.30 -13.51 9.66
CA ASP A 127 16.19 -14.84 9.05
C ASP A 127 14.72 -15.20 8.74
N VAL A 128 14.46 -15.54 7.47
CA VAL A 128 13.13 -15.95 6.97
C VAL A 128 12.64 -17.23 7.65
N VAL A 129 13.54 -18.17 7.93
CA VAL A 129 13.18 -19.47 8.55
C VAL A 129 12.67 -19.25 9.96
N LEU A 130 13.36 -18.42 10.74
CA LEU A 130 12.94 -18.05 12.09
C LEU A 130 11.60 -17.30 12.09
N ARG A 131 11.35 -16.40 11.12
CA ARG A 131 10.05 -15.71 11.00
C ARG A 131 8.90 -16.68 10.75
N ARG A 132 9.09 -17.71 9.93
CA ARG A 132 8.06 -18.72 9.62
C ARG A 132 7.64 -19.57 10.82
N MET A 133 8.48 -19.64 11.86
CA MET A 133 8.14 -20.35 13.10
C MET A 133 7.03 -19.65 13.89
N SER A 134 6.87 -18.32 13.73
CA SER A 134 5.76 -17.56 14.30
C SER A 134 4.49 -17.82 13.49
N ASN A 135 3.69 -18.77 13.95
CA ASN A 135 2.40 -19.10 13.36
C ASN A 135 1.42 -19.65 14.41
N LEU A 136 0.12 -19.62 14.08
CA LEU A 136 -0.94 -20.01 15.02
C LEU A 136 -0.87 -21.50 15.41
N LYS A 137 -0.47 -22.39 14.50
CA LYS A 137 -0.36 -23.83 14.79
C LYS A 137 0.67 -24.08 15.89
N ASN A 138 1.86 -23.50 15.77
CA ASN A 138 2.92 -23.62 16.76
C ASN A 138 2.52 -22.96 18.09
N THR A 139 1.77 -21.85 18.01
CA THR A 139 1.23 -21.15 19.19
C THR A 139 0.35 -22.08 20.02
N TYR A 140 -0.70 -22.64 19.41
CA TYR A 140 -1.60 -23.55 20.11
C TYR A 140 -0.89 -24.81 20.60
N LEU A 141 0.02 -25.38 19.81
CA LEU A 141 0.82 -26.53 20.21
C LEU A 141 1.66 -26.23 21.47
N SER A 142 2.34 -25.09 21.52
CA SER A 142 3.15 -24.70 22.69
C SER A 142 2.31 -24.46 23.94
N ILE A 143 1.10 -23.88 23.81
CA ILE A 143 0.15 -23.69 24.92
C ILE A 143 -0.25 -25.05 25.50
N ILE A 144 -0.55 -26.03 24.63
CA ILE A 144 -0.93 -27.38 25.06
C ILE A 144 0.24 -28.05 25.78
N ILE A 145 1.44 -28.01 25.19
CA ILE A 145 2.64 -28.64 25.75
C ILE A 145 2.95 -28.08 27.14
N VAL A 146 2.99 -26.74 27.29
CA VAL A 146 3.32 -26.13 28.58
C VAL A 146 2.26 -26.40 29.64
N SER A 147 0.99 -26.50 29.24
CA SER A 147 -0.11 -26.84 30.14
C SER A 147 0.03 -28.27 30.67
N ILE A 148 0.32 -29.23 29.80
CA ILE A 148 0.55 -30.63 30.18
C ILE A 148 1.77 -30.74 31.11
N ILE A 149 2.90 -30.14 30.73
CA ILE A 149 4.12 -30.16 31.53
C ILE A 149 3.87 -29.54 32.91
N SER A 150 3.17 -28.40 32.98
CA SER A 150 2.88 -27.73 34.25
C SER A 150 1.98 -28.57 35.15
N PHE A 151 0.94 -29.20 34.62
CA PHE A 151 0.06 -30.07 35.41
C PHE A 151 0.76 -31.33 35.92
N LEU A 152 1.62 -31.94 35.11
CA LEU A 152 2.41 -33.09 35.54
C LEU A 152 3.41 -32.70 36.62
N PHE A 153 4.10 -31.57 36.43
CA PHE A 153 5.06 -31.04 37.38
C PHE A 153 4.39 -30.81 38.75
N TRP A 154 3.33 -29.99 38.81
CA TRP A 154 2.70 -29.66 40.09
C TRP A 154 1.83 -30.77 40.70
N SER A 155 1.78 -31.96 40.10
CA SER A 155 1.03 -33.09 40.65
C SER A 155 1.53 -33.52 42.04
N GLU A 156 2.80 -33.25 42.37
CA GLU A 156 3.35 -33.56 43.69
C GLU A 156 2.67 -32.80 44.84
N VAL A 157 1.96 -31.70 44.55
CA VAL A 157 1.18 -30.93 45.54
C VAL A 157 0.19 -31.84 46.27
N GLY A 158 -0.41 -32.81 45.58
CA GLY A 158 -1.35 -33.75 46.18
C GLY A 158 -0.73 -34.60 47.29
N TYR A 159 0.58 -34.87 47.19
CA TYR A 159 1.35 -35.56 48.22
C TYR A 159 1.94 -34.59 49.25
N CYS A 160 2.49 -33.46 48.81
CA CYS A 160 3.33 -32.60 49.65
C CYS A 160 2.57 -31.66 50.59
N PHE A 161 1.30 -31.36 50.32
CA PHE A 161 0.50 -30.42 51.11
C PHE A 161 -0.61 -31.13 51.88
N ASP A 162 -0.98 -30.58 53.04
CA ASP A 162 -2.16 -31.00 53.80
C ASP A 162 -2.81 -29.81 54.52
N ALA A 163 -4.07 -30.00 54.94
CA ALA A 163 -4.83 -29.00 55.68
C ALA A 163 -4.82 -29.26 57.20
N ASN A 164 -5.27 -28.28 57.97
CA ASN A 164 -5.36 -28.33 59.42
C ASN A 164 -4.05 -28.70 60.16
N LEU A 165 -2.90 -28.33 59.59
CA LEU A 165 -1.59 -28.56 60.22
C LEU A 165 -1.37 -27.60 61.41
N ILE A 166 -0.81 -28.13 62.50
CA ILE A 166 -0.49 -27.41 63.74
C ILE A 166 1.02 -27.23 63.83
N GLY A 167 1.49 -26.04 64.24
CA GLY A 167 2.93 -25.73 64.33
C GLY A 167 3.58 -25.31 63.00
N THR A 168 2.78 -25.15 61.95
CA THR A 168 3.18 -24.56 60.65
C THR A 168 2.72 -23.11 60.51
N PRO A 169 3.33 -22.30 59.62
CA PRO A 169 2.93 -20.90 59.42
C PRO A 169 1.50 -20.71 58.93
N GLN A 170 0.94 -21.70 58.23
CA GLN A 170 -0.44 -21.73 57.76
C GLN A 170 -1.06 -23.11 58.00
N LYS A 171 -2.40 -23.16 58.09
CA LYS A 171 -3.15 -24.41 58.30
C LYS A 171 -3.17 -25.31 57.05
N CYS A 172 -3.16 -24.72 55.86
CA CYS A 172 -2.92 -25.43 54.59
C CYS A 172 -1.46 -25.19 54.18
N TYR A 173 -0.60 -26.19 54.35
CA TYR A 173 0.84 -26.01 54.18
C TYR A 173 1.58 -27.31 53.82
N ALA A 174 2.87 -27.19 53.46
CA ALA A 174 3.71 -28.34 53.17
C ALA A 174 3.91 -29.20 54.42
N LYS A 175 3.65 -30.50 54.33
CA LYS A 175 3.71 -31.44 55.46
C LYS A 175 5.11 -31.73 55.98
N SER A 176 6.14 -31.45 55.17
CA SER A 176 7.54 -31.73 55.48
C SER A 176 8.47 -30.62 54.99
N VAL A 177 9.63 -30.47 55.64
CA VAL A 177 10.67 -29.51 55.24
C VAL A 177 11.16 -29.75 53.80
N PRO A 178 11.43 -31.00 53.35
CA PRO A 178 11.82 -31.24 51.97
C PRO A 178 10.75 -30.81 50.95
N CYS A 179 9.47 -31.11 51.22
CA CYS A 179 8.37 -30.66 50.36
C CYS A 179 8.30 -29.13 50.25
N ARG A 180 8.50 -28.43 51.37
CA ARG A 180 8.55 -26.95 51.38
C ARG A 180 9.70 -26.44 50.54
N ILE A 181 10.93 -26.90 50.80
CA ILE A 181 12.12 -26.43 50.09
C ILE A 181 12.00 -26.71 48.59
N PHE A 182 11.55 -27.91 48.21
CA PHE A 182 11.33 -28.25 46.81
C PHE A 182 10.33 -27.31 46.14
N ASN A 183 9.16 -27.10 46.75
CA ASN A 183 8.12 -26.24 46.22
C ASN A 183 8.59 -24.77 46.09
N ASP A 184 9.26 -24.26 47.12
CA ASP A 184 9.74 -22.87 47.13
C ASP A 184 10.83 -22.64 46.07
N LEU A 185 11.74 -23.60 45.90
CA LEU A 185 12.73 -23.58 44.81
C LEU A 185 12.07 -23.70 43.45
N ALA A 186 11.15 -24.65 43.27
CA ALA A 186 10.43 -24.83 42.01
C ALA A 186 9.66 -23.57 41.60
N GLN A 187 8.92 -22.95 42.52
CA GLN A 187 8.19 -21.72 42.26
C GLN A 187 9.12 -20.53 41.98
N SER A 188 10.27 -20.46 42.66
CA SER A 188 11.26 -19.40 42.44
C SER A 188 11.91 -19.55 41.07
N PHE A 189 12.40 -20.74 40.72
CA PHE A 189 13.14 -20.95 39.49
C PHE A 189 12.25 -21.15 38.27
N ILE A 190 11.30 -22.08 38.31
CA ILE A 190 10.52 -22.52 37.13
C ILE A 190 9.43 -21.50 36.78
N THR A 191 8.78 -20.90 37.78
CA THR A 191 7.68 -19.96 37.55
C THR A 191 8.15 -18.52 37.42
N THR A 192 9.28 -18.15 38.05
CA THR A 192 9.69 -16.74 38.16
C THR A 192 10.99 -16.45 37.45
N ILE A 193 12.11 -17.02 37.90
CA ILE A 193 13.45 -16.64 37.43
C ILE A 193 13.65 -17.04 35.97
N ILE A 194 13.41 -18.31 35.61
CA ILE A 194 13.68 -18.81 34.26
C ILE A 194 12.85 -18.06 33.19
N PRO A 195 11.51 -17.95 33.31
CA PRO A 195 10.72 -17.18 32.33
C PRO A 195 11.16 -15.73 32.24
N SER A 196 11.48 -15.08 33.37
CA SER A 196 11.92 -13.69 33.40
C SER A 196 13.28 -13.47 32.73
N THR A 197 14.23 -14.38 32.96
CA THR A 197 15.54 -14.35 32.29
C THR A 197 15.40 -14.54 30.78
N ILE A 198 14.53 -15.45 30.33
CA ILE A 198 14.23 -15.64 28.92
C ILE A 198 13.64 -14.35 28.31
N MET A 199 12.63 -13.76 28.96
CA MET A 199 12.02 -12.50 28.50
C MET A 199 13.04 -11.38 28.35
N LEU A 200 13.96 -11.24 29.33
CA LEU A 200 15.00 -10.22 29.28
C LEU A 200 15.96 -10.43 28.11
N ILE A 201 16.51 -11.65 27.96
CA ILE A 201 17.49 -11.98 26.92
C ILE A 201 16.86 -11.78 25.53
N VAL A 202 15.67 -12.34 25.33
CA VAL A 202 14.95 -12.29 24.06
C VAL A 202 14.49 -10.86 23.74
N GLY A 203 14.07 -10.10 24.75
CA GLY A 203 13.73 -8.68 24.61
C GLY A 203 14.92 -7.85 24.12
N LEU A 204 16.11 -8.07 24.67
CA LEU A 204 17.34 -7.41 24.22
C LEU A 204 17.66 -7.75 22.76
N PHE A 205 17.53 -9.02 22.36
CA PHE A 205 17.72 -9.41 20.96
C PHE A 205 16.70 -8.77 20.01
N THR A 206 15.43 -8.70 20.43
CA THR A 206 14.36 -8.04 19.66
C THR A 206 14.70 -6.56 19.44
N ILE A 207 15.11 -5.85 20.48
CA ILE A 207 15.52 -4.43 20.39
C ILE A 207 16.70 -4.28 19.42
N ARG A 208 17.72 -5.14 19.51
CA ARG A 208 18.88 -5.10 18.61
C ARG A 208 18.49 -5.33 17.15
N ASN A 209 17.58 -6.27 16.87
CA ASN A 209 17.09 -6.53 15.53
C ASN A 209 16.32 -5.32 14.97
N VAL A 210 15.40 -4.76 15.76
CA VAL A 210 14.64 -3.55 15.36
C VAL A 210 15.57 -2.37 15.10
N GLN A 211 16.58 -2.15 15.96
CA GLN A 211 17.57 -1.10 15.76
C GLN A 211 18.42 -1.33 14.50
N LYS A 212 18.83 -2.57 14.21
CA LYS A 212 19.54 -2.91 12.97
C LYS A 212 18.67 -2.64 11.74
N SER A 213 17.41 -3.07 11.74
CA SER A 213 16.46 -2.80 10.65
C SER A 213 16.28 -1.29 10.45
N LYS A 214 16.11 -0.51 11.53
CA LYS A 214 16.04 0.96 11.45
C LYS A 214 17.33 1.58 10.87
N LYS A 215 18.51 1.08 11.26
CA LYS A 215 19.80 1.55 10.71
C LYS A 215 19.99 1.18 9.24
N ILE A 216 19.56 0.00 8.80
CA ILE A 216 19.62 -0.42 7.40
C ILE A 216 18.67 0.43 6.56
N VAL A 217 17.42 0.62 7.01
CA VAL A 217 16.45 1.51 6.36
C VAL A 217 16.99 2.95 6.33
N GLY A 218 17.57 3.45 7.42
CA GLY A 218 18.21 4.77 7.46
C GLY A 218 19.41 4.90 6.52
N LYS A 219 20.27 3.87 6.42
CA LYS A 219 21.39 3.85 5.47
C LYS A 219 20.92 3.75 4.02
N ASN A 220 19.88 2.98 3.72
CA ASN A 220 19.29 2.89 2.38
C ASN A 220 18.60 4.20 2.01
N LYS A 221 17.84 4.81 2.94
CA LYS A 221 17.24 6.15 2.77
C LYS A 221 18.32 7.21 2.56
N ALA A 222 19.42 7.17 3.31
CA ALA A 222 20.56 8.08 3.12
C ALA A 222 21.31 7.82 1.80
N ARG A 223 21.49 6.55 1.39
CA ARG A 223 22.13 6.20 0.12
C ARG A 223 21.28 6.62 -1.08
N ILE A 224 19.98 6.35 -1.04
CA ILE A 224 19.01 6.82 -2.03
C ILE A 224 19.02 8.35 -2.06
N ARG A 225 18.94 9.02 -0.90
CA ARG A 225 19.01 10.48 -0.81
C ARG A 225 20.33 11.06 -1.36
N VAL A 226 21.48 10.43 -1.10
CA VAL A 226 22.79 10.85 -1.65
C VAL A 226 22.88 10.61 -3.14
N THR A 227 22.43 9.45 -3.64
CA THR A 227 22.37 9.18 -5.09
C THR A 227 21.43 10.16 -5.81
N MET A 228 20.33 10.56 -5.16
CA MET A 228 19.39 11.55 -5.69
C MET A 228 19.90 12.99 -5.59
N SER A 229 20.57 13.37 -4.50
CA SER A 229 21.13 14.73 -4.32
C SER A 229 22.39 14.96 -5.15
N VAL A 230 23.15 13.90 -5.47
CA VAL A 230 24.30 14.00 -6.39
C VAL A 230 23.83 14.13 -7.84
N SER A 231 22.58 13.75 -8.16
CA SER A 231 22.03 13.88 -9.52
C SER A 231 21.43 15.26 -9.79
N PHE A 232 20.94 15.98 -8.77
CA PHE A 232 20.38 17.33 -8.91
C PHE A 232 20.60 18.16 -7.62
N GLU A 233 21.34 19.28 -7.72
CA GLU A 233 21.46 20.31 -6.66
C GLU A 233 20.17 21.17 -6.53
N ILE A 234 18.99 20.55 -6.54
CA ILE A 234 17.69 21.23 -6.61
C ILE A 234 16.76 20.68 -5.53
N ASN A 235 15.93 21.55 -4.93
CA ASN A 235 14.90 21.16 -3.97
C ASN A 235 14.01 20.04 -4.55
N PRO A 236 13.86 18.89 -3.88
CA PRO A 236 12.99 17.77 -4.27
C PRO A 236 11.59 18.15 -4.74
N ARG A 237 10.97 19.16 -4.12
CA ARG A 237 9.63 19.62 -4.49
C ARG A 237 9.59 20.40 -5.79
N LEU A 238 10.70 21.06 -6.15
CA LEU A 238 10.85 21.77 -7.41
C LEU A 238 11.25 20.87 -8.57
N LEU A 239 11.88 19.72 -8.29
CA LEU A 239 12.34 18.79 -9.33
C LEU A 239 11.20 18.31 -10.25
N VAL A 240 9.98 18.28 -9.71
CA VAL A 240 8.75 17.88 -10.43
C VAL A 240 8.38 18.88 -11.52
N ASP A 241 8.77 20.15 -11.35
CA ASP A 241 8.32 21.31 -12.12
C ASP A 241 9.48 21.98 -12.88
N ILE A 242 10.59 21.26 -13.06
CA ILE A 242 11.73 21.69 -13.89
C ILE A 242 11.83 20.71 -15.06
N PRO A 243 11.94 21.21 -16.31
CA PRO A 243 12.12 20.34 -17.47
C PRO A 243 13.41 19.54 -17.31
N CYS A 244 13.31 18.23 -17.24
CA CYS A 244 14.50 17.41 -17.35
C CYS A 244 14.89 17.29 -18.81
N GLN A 245 16.09 17.79 -19.13
CA GLN A 245 16.79 17.45 -20.38
C GLN A 245 17.23 15.98 -20.30
N LEU A 246 16.26 15.07 -20.37
CA LEU A 246 16.54 13.65 -20.48
C LEU A 246 16.99 13.34 -21.91
N ASN A 247 17.99 12.48 -22.01
CA ASN A 247 18.45 11.89 -23.26
C ASN A 247 17.23 11.25 -23.96
N PRO A 248 16.93 11.57 -25.23
CA PRO A 248 15.74 11.09 -25.95
C PRO A 248 15.62 9.55 -26.03
N ASP A 249 16.70 8.82 -25.73
CA ASP A 249 16.75 7.35 -25.71
C ASP A 249 16.11 6.66 -24.47
N ILE A 250 15.65 7.42 -23.47
CA ILE A 250 15.09 6.84 -22.24
C ILE A 250 13.56 6.67 -22.40
N GLU A 251 13.13 5.50 -22.84
CA GLU A 251 11.72 5.05 -22.72
C GLU A 251 11.35 4.97 -21.23
N SER A 252 10.66 5.99 -20.72
CA SER A 252 10.81 6.38 -19.32
C SER A 252 9.85 5.71 -18.33
N ILE A 253 8.85 4.92 -18.75
CA ILE A 253 7.96 4.20 -17.80
C ILE A 253 7.60 2.82 -18.37
N ASN A 254 8.62 1.97 -18.55
CA ASN A 254 8.41 0.61 -19.02
C ASN A 254 8.48 -0.42 -17.89
N GLY A 255 7.75 -1.51 -18.06
CA GLY A 255 7.89 -2.70 -17.23
C GLY A 255 6.77 -2.89 -16.21
N TYR A 256 5.88 -1.90 -16.06
CA TYR A 256 4.72 -2.01 -15.15
C TYR A 256 3.57 -2.78 -15.83
N GLU A 257 3.52 -2.79 -17.15
CA GLU A 257 2.47 -3.41 -17.95
C GLU A 257 2.41 -4.92 -17.72
N GLN A 258 3.58 -5.54 -17.54
CA GLN A 258 3.74 -6.97 -17.27
C GLN A 258 3.45 -7.35 -15.80
N GLU A 259 3.28 -6.37 -14.91
CA GLU A 259 2.84 -6.66 -13.53
C GLU A 259 1.36 -7.07 -13.51
N GLN A 260 1.03 -7.94 -12.57
CA GLN A 260 -0.36 -8.28 -12.27
C GLN A 260 -1.05 -7.10 -11.59
N LEU A 261 -2.36 -6.93 -11.84
CA LEU A 261 -3.18 -6.01 -11.06
C LEU A 261 -3.37 -6.58 -9.64
N LEU A 262 -2.98 -5.81 -8.62
CA LEU A 262 -2.93 -6.25 -7.21
C LEU A 262 -3.74 -5.32 -6.30
N SER A 263 -4.00 -5.74 -5.06
CA SER A 263 -4.54 -4.84 -4.03
C SER A 263 -3.57 -3.71 -3.70
N LEU A 264 -4.06 -2.60 -3.11
CA LEU A 264 -3.21 -1.46 -2.77
C LEU A 264 -2.08 -1.85 -1.81
N GLU A 265 -2.36 -2.71 -0.82
CA GLU A 265 -1.36 -3.19 0.13
C GLU A 265 -0.23 -3.98 -0.55
N GLU A 266 -0.58 -4.87 -1.48
CA GLU A 266 0.38 -5.68 -2.24
C GLU A 266 1.18 -4.82 -3.22
N ALA A 267 0.51 -3.86 -3.88
CA ALA A 267 1.13 -2.92 -4.81
C ALA A 267 2.14 -2.00 -4.10
N CYS A 268 1.85 -1.59 -2.86
CA CYS A 268 2.73 -0.78 -2.03
C CYS A 268 3.82 -1.58 -1.28
N GLN A 269 3.75 -2.91 -1.25
CA GLN A 269 4.71 -3.74 -0.50
C GLN A 269 6.20 -3.45 -0.85
N PRO A 270 6.60 -3.32 -2.13
CA PRO A 270 7.99 -3.00 -2.49
C PRO A 270 8.43 -1.62 -2.01
N LEU A 271 7.49 -0.69 -1.85
CA LEU A 271 7.74 0.70 -1.50
C LEU A 271 8.01 0.90 0.00
N HIS A 272 7.80 -0.11 0.85
CA HIS A 272 8.01 0.00 2.30
C HIS A 272 9.45 0.40 2.67
N ASN A 273 10.44 -0.01 1.87
CA ASN A 273 11.83 0.35 2.07
C ASN A 273 12.16 1.78 1.64
N ILE A 274 11.33 2.38 0.78
CA ILE A 274 11.49 3.73 0.20
C ILE A 274 10.73 4.74 1.07
N LEU A 275 9.44 4.50 1.29
CA LEU A 275 8.51 5.40 2.00
C LEU A 275 8.53 5.18 3.53
N GLY A 276 9.10 4.06 4.00
CA GLY A 276 9.24 3.76 5.43
C GLY A 276 7.99 3.17 6.07
N THR A 277 8.02 3.06 7.40
CA THR A 277 7.01 2.32 8.18
C THR A 277 5.64 2.99 8.23
N GLU A 278 5.56 4.29 7.93
CA GLU A 278 4.32 5.07 7.95
C GLU A 278 3.43 4.80 6.73
N LEU A 279 3.97 4.25 5.64
CA LEU A 279 3.22 3.91 4.42
C LEU A 279 1.97 3.09 4.73
N GLN A 280 2.05 2.11 5.64
CA GLN A 280 0.91 1.26 5.97
C GLN A 280 -0.24 2.03 6.61
N LEU A 281 0.06 3.07 7.40
CA LEU A 281 -0.95 3.95 7.99
C LEU A 281 -1.67 4.74 6.89
N TYR A 282 -0.91 5.35 5.97
CA TYR A 282 -1.46 6.12 4.85
C TYR A 282 -2.29 5.24 3.90
N VAL A 283 -1.82 4.02 3.58
CA VAL A 283 -2.60 3.03 2.81
C VAL A 283 -3.93 2.71 3.50
N THR A 284 -3.92 2.54 4.83
CA THR A 284 -5.14 2.27 5.60
C THR A 284 -6.12 3.44 5.52
N ILE A 285 -5.63 4.67 5.68
CA ILE A 285 -6.45 5.88 5.60
C ILE A 285 -7.05 6.02 4.19
N ALA A 286 -6.25 5.85 3.15
CA ALA A 286 -6.72 5.95 1.76
C ALA A 286 -7.85 4.95 1.45
N LYS A 287 -7.73 3.70 1.92
CA LYS A 287 -8.80 2.69 1.76
C LYS A 287 -10.05 3.02 2.54
N LEU A 288 -9.91 3.57 3.76
CA LEU A 288 -11.05 3.96 4.57
C LEU A 288 -11.88 5.07 3.90
N ASN A 289 -11.22 5.99 3.20
CA ASN A 289 -11.86 7.08 2.46
C ASN A 289 -12.33 6.70 1.05
N SER A 290 -11.98 5.51 0.56
CA SER A 290 -12.34 5.01 -0.78
C SER A 290 -13.35 3.85 -0.77
N LYS A 291 -14.21 3.75 0.24
CA LYS A 291 -15.14 2.61 0.40
C LYS A 291 -16.26 2.55 -0.65
N GLN A 292 -16.67 3.69 -1.19
CA GLN A 292 -17.74 3.81 -2.18
C GLN A 292 -17.26 4.67 -3.35
N PRO A 293 -16.32 4.15 -4.16
CA PRO A 293 -15.72 4.92 -5.23
C PRO A 293 -16.71 5.16 -6.39
N LYS A 294 -16.57 6.31 -7.05
CA LYS A 294 -17.25 6.64 -8.31
C LYS A 294 -16.49 6.06 -9.53
N HIS A 295 -17.00 6.31 -10.74
CA HIS A 295 -16.36 5.96 -12.02
C HIS A 295 -15.98 4.48 -12.17
N GLU A 296 -16.77 3.59 -11.56
CA GLU A 296 -16.57 2.12 -11.60
C GLU A 296 -15.18 1.67 -11.13
N LEU A 297 -14.50 2.51 -10.35
CA LEU A 297 -13.26 2.12 -9.72
C LEU A 297 -13.53 1.09 -8.62
N THR A 298 -12.59 0.17 -8.44
CA THR A 298 -12.53 -0.63 -7.22
C THR A 298 -12.09 0.24 -6.04
N GLN A 299 -12.31 -0.23 -4.81
CA GLN A 299 -11.81 0.45 -3.61
C GLN A 299 -10.30 0.66 -3.67
N ASP A 300 -9.53 -0.32 -4.15
CA ASP A 300 -8.07 -0.23 -4.22
C ASP A 300 -7.60 0.76 -5.31
N GLU A 301 -8.30 0.83 -6.44
CA GLU A 301 -8.04 1.80 -7.51
C GLU A 301 -8.34 3.24 -7.07
N SER A 302 -9.46 3.48 -6.40
CA SER A 302 -9.74 4.81 -5.82
C SER A 302 -8.74 5.15 -4.72
N ALA A 303 -8.41 4.18 -3.85
CA ALA A 303 -7.49 4.40 -2.75
C ALA A 303 -6.06 4.69 -3.22
N CYS A 304 -5.62 4.16 -4.36
CA CYS A 304 -4.28 4.48 -4.86
C CYS A 304 -4.16 5.92 -5.34
N ILE A 305 -5.23 6.48 -5.94
CA ILE A 305 -5.33 7.90 -6.32
C ILE A 305 -5.36 8.76 -5.06
N TYR A 306 -6.22 8.40 -4.11
CA TYR A 306 -6.32 9.11 -2.83
C TYR A 306 -4.94 9.18 -2.15
N LEU A 307 -4.25 8.03 -2.02
CA LEU A 307 -2.91 7.93 -1.43
C LEU A 307 -1.87 8.83 -2.12
N TYR A 308 -1.97 9.00 -3.44
CA TYR A 308 -1.09 9.89 -4.21
C TYR A 308 -1.29 11.35 -3.81
N THR A 309 -2.55 11.77 -3.68
CA THR A 309 -2.94 13.16 -3.33
C THR A 309 -2.86 13.49 -1.84
N MET A 310 -2.64 12.50 -0.97
CA MET A 310 -2.60 12.73 0.48
C MET A 310 -1.42 13.62 0.91
N GLU A 311 -1.69 14.52 1.86
CA GLU A 311 -0.64 15.24 2.58
C GLU A 311 0.00 14.35 3.65
N TRP A 312 1.33 14.32 3.67
CA TRP A 312 2.10 13.56 4.64
C TRP A 312 2.76 14.50 5.65
N ASN A 313 2.97 14.01 6.88
CA ASN A 313 3.58 14.79 7.96
C ASN A 313 4.97 15.33 7.59
N GLN A 314 5.70 14.59 6.77
CA GLN A 314 6.95 14.99 6.15
C GLN A 314 6.73 15.05 4.64
N PRO A 315 6.35 16.20 4.07
CA PRO A 315 5.89 16.23 2.69
C PRO A 315 6.99 15.88 1.68
N GLU A 316 8.27 16.10 2.01
CA GLU A 316 9.42 15.65 1.20
C GLU A 316 9.59 14.12 1.13
N ASN A 317 8.90 13.37 1.98
CA ASN A 317 8.88 11.91 1.98
C ASN A 317 7.50 11.36 1.58
N SER A 318 6.61 12.21 1.06
CA SER A 318 5.30 11.79 0.58
C SER A 318 5.42 10.90 -0.65
N LEU A 319 4.35 10.12 -0.90
CA LEU A 319 4.32 9.22 -2.05
C LEU A 319 4.52 9.97 -3.37
N HIS A 320 3.81 11.10 -3.57
CA HIS A 320 3.88 11.84 -4.83
C HIS A 320 5.28 12.43 -5.08
N VAL A 321 5.95 12.97 -4.05
CA VAL A 321 7.31 13.52 -4.21
C VAL A 321 8.27 12.41 -4.63
N LEU A 322 8.32 11.29 -3.89
CA LEU A 322 9.28 10.23 -4.19
C LEU A 322 8.97 9.50 -5.51
N LEU A 323 7.70 9.37 -5.88
CA LEU A 323 7.31 8.82 -7.18
C LEU A 323 7.78 9.72 -8.31
N ASN A 324 7.49 11.02 -8.25
CA ASN A 324 7.92 11.95 -9.29
C ASN A 324 9.43 12.05 -9.41
N GLN A 325 10.17 11.97 -8.31
CA GLN A 325 11.61 11.87 -8.38
C GLN A 325 12.09 10.58 -9.07
N ALA A 326 11.39 9.46 -8.89
CA ALA A 326 11.71 8.21 -9.58
C ALA A 326 11.37 8.27 -11.08
N LEU A 327 10.28 8.97 -11.45
CA LEU A 327 9.88 9.20 -12.85
C LEU A 327 10.88 10.09 -13.59
N VAL A 328 11.47 11.05 -12.89
CA VAL A 328 12.42 12.02 -13.46
C VAL A 328 13.88 11.53 -13.39
N ALA A 329 14.15 10.39 -12.73
CA ALA A 329 15.50 9.84 -12.58
C ALA A 329 16.06 9.25 -13.89
N ILE A 330 17.25 9.74 -14.28
CA ILE A 330 17.93 9.41 -15.55
C ILE A 330 18.22 7.90 -15.74
N ASP A 331 18.36 7.12 -14.67
CA ASP A 331 18.76 5.72 -14.78
C ASP A 331 17.61 4.71 -14.90
N GLY A 332 16.34 5.14 -14.71
CA GLY A 332 15.15 4.28 -14.74
C GLY A 332 15.11 3.13 -13.72
N LYS A 333 16.22 2.86 -13.00
CA LYS A 333 16.38 1.72 -12.08
C LYS A 333 15.50 1.86 -10.86
N GLN A 334 15.10 3.08 -10.52
CA GLN A 334 14.21 3.32 -9.39
C GLN A 334 12.79 2.87 -9.70
N LEU A 335 12.33 2.99 -10.95
CA LEU A 335 10.96 2.65 -11.33
C LEU A 335 10.63 1.18 -11.17
N GLN A 336 11.61 0.28 -11.16
CA GLN A 336 11.38 -1.15 -10.90
C GLN A 336 10.67 -1.41 -9.56
N TYR A 337 10.88 -0.56 -8.56
CA TYR A 337 10.22 -0.68 -7.26
C TYR A 337 8.78 -0.14 -7.28
N TRP A 338 8.48 0.75 -8.23
CA TRP A 338 7.19 1.41 -8.39
C TRP A 338 6.25 0.69 -9.35
N ARG A 339 6.73 -0.23 -10.18
CA ARG A 339 5.96 -0.94 -11.22
C ARG A 339 4.61 -1.47 -10.73
N LYS A 340 4.56 -2.13 -9.58
CA LYS A 340 3.30 -2.68 -9.03
C LYS A 340 2.30 -1.59 -8.64
N TYR A 341 2.80 -0.51 -8.02
CA TYR A 341 1.98 0.65 -7.70
C TYR A 341 1.51 1.36 -8.98
N LEU A 342 2.40 1.58 -9.95
CA LEU A 342 2.09 2.18 -11.24
C LEU A 342 1.06 1.36 -12.04
N LYS A 343 1.13 0.02 -11.98
CA LYS A 343 0.13 -0.86 -12.60
C LYS A 343 -1.27 -0.62 -12.04
N LEU A 344 -1.41 -0.55 -10.72
CA LEU A 344 -2.69 -0.24 -10.07
C LEU A 344 -3.12 1.20 -10.36
N PHE A 345 -2.18 2.13 -10.27
CA PHE A 345 -2.43 3.56 -10.44
C PHE A 345 -2.92 3.91 -11.85
N PHE A 346 -2.25 3.43 -12.89
CA PHE A 346 -2.66 3.67 -14.26
C PHE A 346 -3.95 2.91 -14.63
N ALA A 347 -4.16 1.70 -14.10
CA ALA A 347 -5.44 1.00 -14.25
C ALA A 347 -6.61 1.82 -13.69
N ALA A 348 -6.41 2.53 -12.57
CA ALA A 348 -7.39 3.44 -12.00
C ALA A 348 -7.57 4.71 -12.85
N VAL A 349 -6.49 5.44 -13.12
CA VAL A 349 -6.55 6.75 -13.75
C VAL A 349 -7.06 6.70 -15.20
N PHE A 350 -6.84 5.60 -15.93
CA PHE A 350 -7.34 5.47 -17.31
C PHE A 350 -8.86 5.30 -17.41
N LYS A 351 -9.53 4.87 -16.33
CA LYS A 351 -11.00 4.81 -16.21
C LYS A 351 -11.63 6.17 -15.93
N LEU A 352 -10.85 7.16 -15.50
CA LEU A 352 -11.36 8.48 -15.15
C LEU A 352 -11.66 9.35 -16.37
N PRO A 353 -12.63 10.28 -16.26
CA PRO A 353 -12.93 11.23 -17.32
C PRO A 353 -11.77 12.19 -17.55
N TYR A 354 -11.66 12.67 -18.79
CA TYR A 354 -10.76 13.78 -19.11
C TYR A 354 -11.31 15.10 -18.56
N THR A 355 -10.45 16.10 -18.48
CA THR A 355 -10.83 17.46 -18.13
C THR A 355 -11.78 18.05 -19.17
N GLU A 356 -12.86 18.70 -18.72
CA GLU A 356 -13.75 19.50 -19.58
C GLU A 356 -13.14 20.88 -19.90
N TYR A 357 -12.07 21.26 -19.20
CA TYR A 357 -11.40 22.55 -19.33
C TYR A 357 -10.27 22.49 -20.37
N ASP A 358 -10.18 23.53 -21.19
CA ASP A 358 -9.08 23.71 -22.15
C ASP A 358 -7.76 24.15 -21.49
N THR A 359 -7.82 24.69 -20.27
CA THR A 359 -6.66 25.21 -19.54
C THR A 359 -6.68 24.72 -18.10
N VAL A 360 -5.54 24.24 -17.64
CA VAL A 360 -5.29 23.88 -16.23
C VAL A 360 -4.12 24.68 -15.67
N TRP A 361 -4.08 24.80 -14.36
CA TRP A 361 -3.16 25.69 -13.65
C TRP A 361 -2.40 24.97 -12.55
N ARG A 362 -1.14 25.39 -12.33
CA ARG A 362 -0.32 24.90 -11.22
C ARG A 362 0.57 26.02 -10.67
N GLY A 363 0.59 26.17 -9.34
CA GLY A 363 1.43 27.15 -8.65
C GLY A 363 2.68 26.53 -8.02
N VAL A 364 3.81 27.23 -8.08
CA VAL A 364 5.09 26.83 -7.48
C VAL A 364 5.68 28.00 -6.67
N PRO A 365 6.25 27.75 -5.47
CA PRO A 365 6.72 28.81 -4.56
C PRO A 365 8.07 29.45 -4.92
N LYS A 366 8.59 29.21 -6.13
CA LYS A 366 9.88 29.75 -6.59
C LYS A 366 9.82 30.13 -8.08
N ASP A 367 10.52 31.19 -8.46
CA ASP A 367 10.77 31.54 -9.86
C ASP A 367 11.57 30.43 -10.56
N VAL A 368 10.94 29.79 -11.55
CA VAL A 368 11.55 28.76 -12.41
C VAL A 368 11.58 29.18 -13.89
N THR A 369 11.30 30.45 -14.20
CA THR A 369 11.26 30.94 -15.59
C THR A 369 12.59 30.78 -16.33
N GLU A 370 13.71 30.73 -15.61
CA GLU A 370 15.04 30.49 -16.20
C GLU A 370 15.17 29.15 -16.95
N TYR A 371 14.34 28.15 -16.64
CA TYR A 371 14.38 26.83 -17.26
C TYR A 371 13.47 26.69 -18.50
N TYR A 372 12.69 27.71 -18.83
CA TYR A 372 11.68 27.66 -19.88
C TYR A 372 11.93 28.75 -20.91
N ARG A 373 12.42 28.38 -22.10
CA ARG A 373 12.62 29.31 -23.20
C ARG A 373 11.47 29.21 -24.19
N GLU A 374 11.01 30.35 -24.67
CA GLU A 374 9.94 30.41 -25.66
C GLU A 374 10.34 29.65 -26.93
N GLY A 375 9.44 28.80 -27.41
CA GLY A 375 9.64 27.91 -28.55
C GLY A 375 10.12 26.50 -28.18
N ASP A 376 10.69 26.29 -26.99
CA ASP A 376 11.17 24.97 -26.58
C ASP A 376 10.02 23.97 -26.46
N GLU A 377 10.25 22.72 -26.88
CA GLU A 377 9.42 21.57 -26.57
C GLU A 377 10.05 20.78 -25.43
N ILE A 378 9.28 20.55 -24.38
CA ILE A 378 9.73 19.85 -23.18
C ILE A 378 8.86 18.62 -22.93
N THR A 379 9.48 17.52 -22.53
CA THR A 379 8.74 16.35 -22.05
C THR A 379 8.50 16.47 -20.56
N TRP A 380 7.23 16.49 -20.16
CA TRP A 380 6.79 16.60 -18.79
C TRP A 380 6.67 15.21 -18.15
N TRP A 381 7.76 14.70 -17.60
CA TRP A 381 7.81 13.34 -17.03
C TRP A 381 7.18 13.18 -15.65
N SER A 382 6.79 14.29 -15.02
CA SER A 382 6.14 14.27 -13.72
C SER A 382 4.66 13.97 -13.82
N LEU A 383 4.17 13.12 -12.93
CA LEU A 383 2.76 13.02 -12.64
C LEU A 383 2.36 14.25 -11.81
N THR A 384 1.47 15.09 -12.33
CA THR A 384 1.32 16.45 -11.79
C THR A 384 -0.14 16.77 -11.51
N SER A 385 -0.42 17.10 -10.25
CA SER A 385 -1.72 17.65 -9.85
C SER A 385 -1.82 19.12 -10.26
N THR A 386 -2.96 19.48 -10.83
CA THR A 386 -3.32 20.82 -11.34
C THR A 386 -4.76 21.15 -10.96
N THR A 387 -5.15 22.41 -11.10
CA THR A 387 -6.52 22.88 -10.85
C THR A 387 -7.10 23.56 -12.08
N SER A 388 -8.42 23.51 -12.24
CA SER A 388 -9.13 24.30 -13.27
C SER A 388 -9.29 25.77 -12.89
N SER A 389 -9.11 26.13 -11.61
CA SER A 389 -9.39 27.47 -11.09
C SER A 389 -8.12 28.24 -10.74
N PHE A 390 -7.88 29.32 -11.48
CA PHE A 390 -6.79 30.25 -11.21
C PHE A 390 -6.87 30.90 -9.81
N ASN A 391 -8.09 31.15 -9.30
CA ASN A 391 -8.32 31.84 -8.04
C ASN A 391 -7.83 31.05 -6.82
N ILE A 392 -7.81 29.71 -6.92
CA ILE A 392 -7.36 28.83 -5.83
C ILE A 392 -5.86 29.02 -5.58
N LEU A 393 -5.08 29.30 -6.63
CA LEU A 393 -3.64 29.53 -6.53
C LEU A 393 -3.25 30.84 -5.82
N GLN A 394 -4.22 31.73 -5.55
CA GLN A 394 -4.01 32.99 -4.83
C GLN A 394 -4.35 32.87 -3.33
N SER A 395 -4.90 31.74 -2.88
CA SER A 395 -5.20 31.48 -1.46
C SER A 395 -3.93 31.12 -0.69
N PRO A 396 -3.60 31.79 0.43
CA PRO A 396 -2.43 31.45 1.26
C PRO A 396 -2.51 30.08 1.96
N MET A 397 -3.67 29.42 1.91
CA MET A 397 -3.98 28.24 2.72
C MET A 397 -3.45 26.93 2.12
N ASP A 398 -3.27 26.85 0.79
CA ASP A 398 -3.17 25.55 0.08
C ASP A 398 -1.75 25.18 -0.41
N LEU A 399 -0.75 26.03 -0.18
CA LEU A 399 0.65 25.78 -0.62
C LEU A 399 1.66 25.73 0.53
N GLY A 400 1.19 25.48 1.75
CA GLY A 400 2.07 25.28 2.89
C GLY A 400 2.90 26.53 3.22
N ARG A 401 2.23 27.64 3.56
CA ARG A 401 2.82 28.89 4.08
C ARG A 401 3.78 29.65 3.14
N GLU A 402 4.12 29.14 1.95
CA GLU A 402 5.03 29.79 1.00
C GLU A 402 4.26 30.52 -0.11
N LYS A 403 4.69 31.75 -0.44
CA LYS A 403 4.05 32.59 -1.48
C LYS A 403 4.36 32.03 -2.87
N VAL A 404 3.33 31.82 -3.71
CA VAL A 404 3.50 31.48 -5.13
C VAL A 404 4.36 32.52 -5.84
N GLN A 405 5.35 32.06 -6.59
CA GLN A 405 6.19 32.90 -7.43
C GLN A 405 6.08 32.54 -8.91
N THR A 406 5.76 31.28 -9.24
CA THR A 406 5.50 30.85 -10.63
C THR A 406 4.14 30.18 -10.77
N ILE A 407 3.41 30.50 -11.83
CA ILE A 407 2.18 29.83 -12.23
C ILE A 407 2.38 29.25 -13.63
N PHE A 408 2.09 27.96 -13.78
CA PHE A 408 1.97 27.31 -15.08
C PHE A 408 0.53 27.44 -15.58
N GLN A 409 0.38 28.03 -16.76
CA GLN A 409 -0.85 28.02 -17.53
C GLN A 409 -0.70 26.96 -18.63
N ILE A 410 -1.37 25.81 -18.48
CA ILE A 410 -1.17 24.66 -19.35
C ILE A 410 -2.44 24.43 -20.16
N LYS A 411 -2.37 24.63 -21.48
CA LYS A 411 -3.48 24.36 -22.40
C LYS A 411 -3.42 22.90 -22.87
N THR A 412 -4.33 22.07 -22.34
CA THR A 412 -4.38 20.61 -22.52
C THR A 412 -5.81 20.11 -22.34
N ARG A 413 -6.18 19.03 -23.05
CA ARG A 413 -7.43 18.26 -22.82
C ARG A 413 -7.16 16.85 -22.29
N ASN A 414 -5.90 16.45 -22.16
CA ASN A 414 -5.51 15.09 -21.78
C ASN A 414 -5.39 14.89 -20.26
N GLY A 415 -5.56 15.96 -19.47
CA GLY A 415 -5.64 15.84 -18.01
C GLY A 415 -6.83 14.98 -17.56
N LYS A 416 -6.66 14.25 -16.45
CA LYS A 416 -7.69 13.37 -15.86
C LYS A 416 -8.31 14.01 -14.63
N SER A 417 -9.63 14.14 -14.59
CA SER A 417 -10.30 14.64 -13.37
C SER A 417 -10.25 13.58 -12.28
N ILE A 418 -9.63 13.93 -11.14
CA ILE A 418 -9.48 13.06 -9.96
C ILE A 418 -10.24 13.58 -8.75
N ARG A 419 -11.03 14.65 -8.89
CA ARG A 419 -11.80 15.31 -7.83
C ARG A 419 -12.50 14.35 -6.87
N GLU A 420 -13.17 13.35 -7.41
CA GLU A 420 -13.98 12.39 -6.63
C GLU A 420 -13.16 11.29 -5.92
N HIS A 421 -11.84 11.29 -6.15
CA HIS A 421 -10.90 10.29 -5.64
C HIS A 421 -9.70 10.91 -4.94
N SER A 422 -9.66 12.23 -4.82
CA SER A 422 -8.59 12.97 -4.17
C SER A 422 -8.82 13.13 -2.66
N HIS A 423 -7.73 13.37 -1.92
CA HIS A 423 -7.73 13.86 -0.56
C HIS A 423 -8.22 15.31 -0.43
N LEU A 424 -8.06 16.14 -1.47
CA LEU A 424 -8.45 17.54 -1.46
C LEU A 424 -9.97 17.67 -1.64
N GLU A 425 -10.67 18.00 -0.56
CA GLU A 425 -12.12 18.19 -0.58
C GLU A 425 -12.45 19.57 -1.18
N ASN A 426 -13.24 19.58 -2.27
CA ASN A 426 -13.86 20.74 -2.96
C ASN A 426 -13.13 21.30 -4.19
N ASP A 427 -11.95 20.81 -4.55
CA ASP A 427 -11.21 21.31 -5.71
C ASP A 427 -11.40 20.41 -6.94
N GLU A 428 -11.56 21.04 -8.11
CA GLU A 428 -11.46 20.38 -9.42
C GLU A 428 -10.00 20.02 -9.68
N GLU A 429 -9.52 18.98 -9.00
CA GLU A 429 -8.17 18.49 -9.16
C GLU A 429 -8.05 17.64 -10.43
N ILE A 430 -7.14 18.07 -11.29
CA ILE A 430 -6.87 17.48 -12.59
C ILE A 430 -5.44 16.97 -12.60
N LEU A 431 -5.28 15.70 -12.93
CA LEU A 431 -4.00 15.01 -12.98
C LEU A 431 -3.45 15.02 -14.41
N LEU A 432 -2.29 15.64 -14.60
CA LEU A 432 -1.49 15.50 -15.81
C LEU A 432 -0.64 14.24 -15.72
N LEU A 433 -0.71 13.43 -16.77
CA LEU A 433 0.03 12.19 -16.89
C LEU A 433 1.50 12.45 -17.27
N PRO A 434 2.43 11.59 -16.85
CA PRO A 434 3.82 11.73 -17.21
C PRO A 434 4.05 11.43 -18.70
N GLY A 435 5.02 12.11 -19.31
CA GLY A 435 5.42 11.90 -20.70
C GLY A 435 4.68 12.74 -21.72
N ILE A 436 3.84 13.69 -21.30
CA ILE A 436 3.23 14.65 -22.21
C ILE A 436 4.29 15.63 -22.74
N VAL A 437 4.20 16.02 -24.00
CA VAL A 437 5.08 17.03 -24.59
C VAL A 437 4.39 18.38 -24.51
N LEU A 438 5.07 19.39 -23.97
CA LEU A 438 4.54 20.74 -23.82
C LEU A 438 5.45 21.72 -24.57
N LYS A 439 4.88 22.56 -25.42
CA LYS A 439 5.56 23.67 -26.08
C LYS A 439 5.47 24.91 -25.22
N VAL A 440 6.60 25.55 -24.98
CA VAL A 440 6.70 26.81 -24.24
C VAL A 440 6.27 27.94 -25.16
N MET A 441 5.07 28.48 -24.93
CA MET A 441 4.51 29.58 -25.72
C MET A 441 5.06 30.95 -25.31
N GLY A 442 5.70 31.03 -24.13
CA GLY A 442 6.30 32.26 -23.61
C GLY A 442 6.17 32.39 -22.10
N THR A 443 6.79 33.43 -21.55
CA THR A 443 6.68 33.77 -20.12
C THR A 443 6.19 35.21 -19.95
N SER A 444 5.39 35.47 -18.92
CA SER A 444 4.93 36.81 -18.58
C SER A 444 5.02 37.08 -17.07
N LYS A 445 5.03 38.35 -16.67
CA LYS A 445 4.98 38.76 -15.26
C LYS A 445 3.62 39.41 -14.98
N GLN A 446 2.96 38.99 -13.91
CA GLN A 446 1.75 39.63 -13.39
C GLN A 446 2.08 40.58 -12.21
N GLY A 447 1.08 41.37 -11.79
CA GLY A 447 1.17 42.14 -10.55
C GLY A 447 1.55 41.26 -9.35
N ASP A 448 2.23 41.83 -8.35
CA ASP A 448 2.74 41.14 -7.15
C ASP A 448 4.00 40.26 -7.30
N GLY A 449 4.65 40.31 -8.47
CA GLY A 449 5.91 39.59 -8.73
C GLY A 449 5.71 38.11 -9.07
N ILE A 450 4.52 37.74 -9.53
CA ILE A 450 4.20 36.38 -9.99
C ILE A 450 4.62 36.24 -11.45
N HIS A 451 5.36 35.18 -11.74
CA HIS A 451 5.76 34.78 -13.08
C HIS A 451 4.75 33.76 -13.63
N VAL A 452 4.36 33.89 -14.89
CA VAL A 452 3.44 32.97 -15.57
C VAL A 452 4.17 32.34 -16.75
N ILE A 453 4.15 31.01 -16.83
CA ILE A 453 4.71 30.23 -17.93
C ILE A 453 3.54 29.67 -18.73
N HIS A 454 3.49 30.01 -20.02
CA HIS A 454 2.43 29.57 -20.93
C HIS A 454 2.89 28.32 -21.64
N LEU A 455 2.20 27.21 -21.40
CA LEU A 455 2.49 25.92 -21.99
C LEU A 455 1.30 25.46 -22.83
N HIS A 456 1.59 24.90 -23.99
CA HIS A 456 0.59 24.22 -24.81
C HIS A 456 0.99 22.76 -24.98
N GLU A 457 0.09 21.84 -24.65
CA GLU A 457 0.35 20.43 -24.95
C GLU A 457 0.46 20.26 -26.46
N VAL A 458 1.63 19.78 -26.88
CA VAL A 458 1.87 19.36 -28.25
C VAL A 458 1.19 18.01 -28.37
N PRO A 459 0.20 17.85 -29.26
CA PRO A 459 -0.25 16.52 -29.64
C PRO A 459 1.00 15.75 -30.05
N PHE A 460 1.14 14.48 -29.66
CA PHE A 460 2.32 13.66 -29.98
C PHE A 460 2.71 13.68 -31.48
N PHE A 461 1.82 14.19 -32.35
CA PHE A 461 2.11 14.61 -33.71
C PHE A 461 1.88 16.12 -33.91
N SER A 462 2.96 16.91 -33.87
CA SER A 462 3.10 18.15 -34.66
C SER A 462 3.95 17.82 -35.88
N PHE A 463 3.45 18.07 -37.10
CA PHE A 463 4.20 17.83 -38.34
C PHE A 463 5.23 18.94 -38.64
N GLU A 464 5.59 19.72 -37.62
CA GLU A 464 6.40 20.94 -37.73
C GLU A 464 7.42 20.98 -36.59
N ASP A 465 8.43 20.11 -36.59
CA ASP A 465 9.84 20.52 -36.50
C ASP A 465 10.81 19.33 -36.39
N ASN A 466 11.99 19.53 -37.00
CA ASN A 466 12.99 18.51 -37.29
C ASN A 466 13.95 18.23 -36.11
N GLN A 467 14.49 16.99 -36.10
CA GLN A 467 15.70 16.51 -35.42
C GLN A 467 15.58 15.89 -34.01
N VAL A 468 14.87 14.77 -33.91
CA VAL A 468 15.17 13.72 -32.92
C VAL A 468 15.68 12.50 -33.69
N ASP A 469 16.63 11.74 -33.16
CA ASP A 469 17.19 10.52 -33.78
C ASP A 469 16.06 9.57 -34.21
N GLU A 470 15.68 9.72 -35.47
CA GLU A 470 14.47 9.15 -36.04
C GLU A 470 14.69 7.64 -36.15
N TYR A 471 13.90 6.85 -35.42
CA TYR A 471 13.87 5.41 -35.66
C TYR A 471 13.58 5.18 -37.14
N ARG A 472 14.55 4.60 -37.85
CA ARG A 472 14.45 4.31 -39.28
C ARG A 472 14.17 2.84 -39.49
N ASN A 473 13.20 2.56 -40.35
CA ASN A 473 13.02 1.25 -40.95
C ASN A 473 13.06 1.45 -42.47
N PRO A 474 14.26 1.44 -43.09
CA PRO A 474 14.42 1.79 -44.49
C PRO A 474 13.59 0.91 -45.44
N GLN A 475 13.36 -0.35 -45.07
CA GLN A 475 12.52 -1.25 -45.84
C GLN A 475 11.05 -0.82 -45.82
N LEU A 476 10.52 -0.51 -44.64
CA LEU A 476 9.16 0.00 -44.48
C LEU A 476 8.98 1.37 -45.15
N GLU A 477 9.95 2.28 -44.97
CA GLU A 477 9.95 3.61 -45.60
C GLU A 477 9.95 3.50 -47.13
N GLN A 478 10.78 2.62 -47.69
CA GLN A 478 10.85 2.39 -49.13
C GLN A 478 9.51 1.83 -49.65
N ILE A 479 8.89 0.89 -48.94
CA ILE A 479 7.57 0.36 -49.30
C ILE A 479 6.52 1.47 -49.29
N ILE A 480 6.50 2.31 -48.25
CA ILE A 480 5.57 3.44 -48.14
C ILE A 480 5.82 4.47 -49.25
N GLN A 481 7.08 4.80 -49.54
CA GLN A 481 7.44 5.75 -50.60
C GLN A 481 6.97 5.29 -51.98
N LEU A 482 7.20 4.00 -52.31
CA LEU A 482 6.83 3.40 -53.59
C LEU A 482 5.32 3.17 -53.74
N SER A 483 4.58 3.16 -52.64
CA SER A 483 3.13 2.96 -52.68
C SER A 483 2.35 4.23 -53.04
N GLU A 484 1.28 4.06 -53.83
CA GLU A 484 0.45 5.17 -54.33
C GLU A 484 -0.31 5.89 -53.20
N PRO A 485 -0.38 7.24 -53.20
CA PRO A 485 -1.13 8.00 -52.20
C PRO A 485 -2.64 7.76 -52.31
N ARG A 486 -3.39 8.10 -51.25
CA ARG A 486 -4.86 8.02 -51.17
C ARG A 486 -5.48 6.62 -51.37
N GLY A 487 -4.65 5.59 -51.52
CA GLY A 487 -5.05 4.19 -51.64
C GLY A 487 -5.02 3.42 -50.31
N LYS A 488 -5.03 2.08 -50.41
CA LYS A 488 -4.84 1.15 -49.29
C LYS A 488 -3.35 0.84 -49.11
N LEU A 489 -2.84 0.94 -47.89
CA LEU A 489 -1.50 0.52 -47.51
C LEU A 489 -1.58 -0.86 -46.86
N VAL A 490 -0.93 -1.85 -47.46
CA VAL A 490 -0.96 -3.25 -46.99
C VAL A 490 0.40 -3.61 -46.41
N LEU A 491 0.41 -3.86 -45.10
CA LEU A 491 1.57 -4.16 -44.28
C LEU A 491 1.33 -5.41 -43.41
N GLU A 492 0.67 -6.42 -43.98
CA GLU A 492 0.28 -7.64 -43.28
C GLU A 492 1.46 -8.62 -43.16
N SER A 493 1.62 -9.23 -41.97
CA SER A 493 2.65 -10.25 -41.69
C SER A 493 4.08 -9.79 -41.97
N MET A 494 4.37 -8.51 -41.73
CA MET A 494 5.67 -7.89 -42.01
C MET A 494 6.62 -7.88 -40.80
N ASN A 495 6.22 -8.50 -39.69
CA ASN A 495 6.96 -8.50 -38.43
C ASN A 495 7.23 -7.07 -37.90
N LEU A 496 6.26 -6.18 -38.10
CA LEU A 496 6.32 -4.81 -37.59
C LEU A 496 6.11 -4.80 -36.07
N ASN A 497 6.82 -3.92 -35.38
CA ASN A 497 6.70 -3.68 -33.94
C ASN A 497 6.11 -2.28 -33.67
N ASP A 498 5.99 -1.91 -32.39
CA ASP A 498 5.37 -0.65 -31.97
C ASP A 498 6.09 0.61 -32.49
N ARG A 499 7.43 0.59 -32.60
CA ARG A 499 8.21 1.72 -33.12
C ARG A 499 7.96 1.94 -34.62
N ASP A 500 7.71 0.86 -35.37
CA ASP A 500 7.34 0.96 -36.78
C ASP A 500 6.02 1.70 -37.00
N MET A 501 5.13 1.72 -36.00
CA MET A 501 3.85 2.42 -36.12
C MET A 501 4.03 3.93 -36.25
N GLU A 502 5.14 4.50 -35.75
CA GLU A 502 5.48 5.91 -35.95
C GLU A 502 5.78 6.24 -37.42
N ILE A 503 6.45 5.34 -38.13
CA ILE A 503 6.74 5.49 -39.56
C ILE A 503 5.45 5.32 -40.37
N VAL A 504 4.65 4.29 -40.03
CA VAL A 504 3.34 4.05 -40.66
C VAL A 504 2.41 5.25 -40.44
N ALA A 505 2.43 5.83 -39.26
CA ALA A 505 1.68 7.01 -38.89
C ALA A 505 2.02 8.23 -39.74
N ARG A 506 3.29 8.62 -39.71
CA ARG A 506 3.78 9.85 -40.33
C ARG A 506 3.79 9.73 -41.85
N LEU A 507 4.57 8.79 -42.36
CA LEU A 507 4.79 8.63 -43.80
C LEU A 507 3.63 7.89 -44.46
N GLY A 508 3.13 6.87 -43.78
CA GLY A 508 2.11 5.98 -44.33
C GLY A 508 0.76 6.67 -44.38
N ILE A 509 0.27 7.22 -43.27
CA ILE A 509 -1.10 7.73 -43.14
C ILE A 509 -1.17 9.22 -43.47
N VAL A 510 -0.37 10.06 -42.81
CA VAL A 510 -0.53 11.52 -42.90
C VAL A 510 -0.04 12.06 -44.24
N GLU A 511 1.22 11.80 -44.60
CA GLU A 511 1.80 12.33 -45.84
C GLU A 511 1.09 11.82 -47.10
N LYS A 512 0.62 10.58 -47.08
CA LYS A 512 0.00 9.92 -48.24
C LYS A 512 -1.53 9.96 -48.20
N GLU A 513 -2.15 10.60 -47.20
CA GLU A 513 -3.61 10.72 -47.01
C GLU A 513 -4.36 9.38 -47.21
N ARG A 514 -3.90 8.30 -46.56
CA ARG A 514 -4.39 6.94 -46.83
C ARG A 514 -5.86 6.75 -46.50
N ARG A 515 -6.51 5.94 -47.33
CA ARG A 515 -7.90 5.52 -47.11
C ARG A 515 -8.04 4.16 -46.45
N GLY A 516 -7.02 3.31 -46.50
CA GLY A 516 -7.06 2.02 -45.83
C GLY A 516 -5.70 1.59 -45.32
N LEU A 517 -5.68 0.95 -44.15
CA LEU A 517 -4.48 0.45 -43.51
C LEU A 517 -4.69 -0.99 -43.08
N ASN A 518 -3.88 -1.91 -43.60
CA ASN A 518 -3.86 -3.31 -43.21
C ASN A 518 -2.55 -3.63 -42.47
N LEU A 519 -2.66 -3.87 -41.16
CA LEU A 519 -1.58 -4.18 -40.24
C LEU A 519 -1.75 -5.57 -39.60
N ARG A 520 -2.49 -6.48 -40.24
CA ARG A 520 -2.77 -7.80 -39.69
C ARG A 520 -1.51 -8.62 -39.42
N TYR A 521 -1.55 -9.43 -38.37
CA TYR A 521 -0.50 -10.39 -37.99
C TYR A 521 0.90 -9.78 -37.84
N ASN A 522 1.00 -8.64 -37.14
CA ASN A 522 2.27 -8.04 -36.74
C ASN A 522 2.47 -8.17 -35.22
N GLY A 523 3.58 -7.62 -34.72
CA GLY A 523 3.94 -7.57 -33.31
C GLY A 523 3.45 -6.31 -32.61
N ILE A 524 2.30 -5.76 -33.00
CA ILE A 524 1.76 -4.53 -32.40
C ILE A 524 1.20 -4.85 -31.01
N THR A 525 1.58 -4.06 -30.02
CA THR A 525 1.12 -4.13 -28.62
C THR A 525 0.45 -2.82 -28.19
N SER A 526 0.37 -2.58 -26.88
CA SER A 526 -0.27 -1.40 -26.28
C SER A 526 0.33 -0.08 -26.77
N VAL A 527 1.65 -0.02 -26.94
CA VAL A 527 2.36 1.19 -27.37
C VAL A 527 2.01 1.53 -28.81
N GLY A 528 2.07 0.55 -29.73
CA GLY A 528 1.70 0.76 -31.12
C GLY A 528 0.21 1.09 -31.28
N ALA A 529 -0.67 0.47 -30.48
CA ALA A 529 -2.09 0.81 -30.43
C ALA A 529 -2.32 2.26 -29.97
N PHE A 530 -1.59 2.72 -28.95
CA PHE A 530 -1.64 4.11 -28.49
C PHE A 530 -1.15 5.09 -29.56
N ILE A 531 -0.03 4.80 -30.22
CA ILE A 531 0.52 5.61 -31.33
C ILE A 531 -0.53 5.75 -32.44
N LEU A 532 -1.14 4.62 -32.85
CA LEU A 532 -2.21 4.60 -33.86
C LEU A 532 -3.43 5.44 -33.43
N ALA A 533 -3.86 5.30 -32.18
CA ALA A 533 -4.99 6.03 -31.63
C ALA A 533 -4.80 7.57 -31.63
N GLN A 534 -3.62 8.04 -31.23
CA GLN A 534 -3.30 9.48 -31.20
C GLN A 534 -3.39 10.13 -32.60
N LEU A 535 -3.08 9.38 -33.65
CA LEU A 535 -3.17 9.88 -35.03
C LEU A 535 -4.60 9.98 -35.52
N PHE A 536 -5.45 9.03 -35.16
CA PHE A 536 -6.84 9.02 -35.60
C PHE A 536 -7.61 10.23 -35.08
N TYR A 537 -7.17 10.82 -33.96
CA TYR A 537 -7.69 12.10 -33.48
C TYR A 537 -7.45 13.27 -34.45
N ASN A 538 -6.32 13.26 -35.18
CA ASN A 538 -5.89 14.36 -36.05
C ASN A 538 -5.98 14.05 -37.55
N THR A 539 -6.52 12.89 -37.94
CA THR A 539 -6.66 12.50 -39.35
C THR A 539 -8.11 12.35 -39.77
N LYS A 540 -8.40 12.61 -41.04
CA LYS A 540 -9.75 12.48 -41.62
C LYS A 540 -9.84 11.49 -42.79
N TYR A 541 -8.70 10.89 -43.17
CA TYR A 541 -8.56 10.20 -44.45
C TYR A 541 -8.87 8.71 -44.41
N ILE A 542 -8.63 8.04 -43.26
CA ILE A 542 -8.76 6.59 -43.16
C ILE A 542 -10.24 6.18 -43.14
N ALA A 543 -10.57 5.26 -44.03
CA ALA A 543 -11.88 4.61 -44.15
C ALA A 543 -11.87 3.14 -43.69
N GLU A 544 -10.72 2.46 -43.72
CA GLU A 544 -10.60 1.07 -43.27
C GLU A 544 -9.35 0.84 -42.41
N LEU A 545 -9.50 0.19 -41.25
CA LEU A 545 -8.39 -0.21 -40.37
C LEU A 545 -8.46 -1.70 -40.04
N LYS A 546 -7.40 -2.45 -40.36
CA LYS A 546 -7.29 -3.87 -40.05
C LYS A 546 -6.12 -4.17 -39.12
N LEU A 547 -6.43 -4.68 -37.93
CA LEU A 547 -5.46 -5.00 -36.88
C LEU A 547 -5.56 -6.47 -36.43
N CYS A 548 -6.24 -7.32 -37.19
CA CYS A 548 -6.47 -8.71 -36.80
C CYS A 548 -5.17 -9.47 -36.50
N GLY A 549 -5.18 -10.31 -35.47
CA GLY A 549 -4.04 -11.16 -35.10
C GLY A 549 -2.85 -10.41 -34.49
N ASN A 550 -3.01 -9.14 -34.11
CA ASN A 550 -2.09 -8.45 -33.19
C ASN A 550 -2.55 -8.66 -31.75
N ARG A 551 -1.64 -8.62 -30.77
CA ARG A 551 -2.01 -8.87 -29.36
C ARG A 551 -2.48 -7.58 -28.68
N LEU A 552 -3.77 -7.27 -28.83
CA LEU A 552 -4.41 -6.08 -28.28
C LEU A 552 -5.45 -6.50 -27.22
N LEU A 553 -5.14 -6.23 -25.95
CA LEU A 553 -6.03 -6.47 -24.82
C LEU A 553 -7.06 -5.34 -24.68
N ASP A 554 -7.93 -5.43 -23.68
CA ASP A 554 -9.06 -4.49 -23.55
C ASP A 554 -8.65 -3.02 -23.42
N ALA A 555 -7.56 -2.74 -22.70
CA ALA A 555 -7.01 -1.39 -22.59
C ALA A 555 -6.49 -0.84 -23.94
N ASP A 556 -5.97 -1.72 -24.79
CA ASP A 556 -5.39 -1.35 -26.09
C ASP A 556 -6.50 -1.05 -27.11
N VAL A 557 -7.56 -1.87 -27.08
CA VAL A 557 -8.78 -1.64 -27.86
C VAL A 557 -9.47 -0.36 -27.40
N GLN A 558 -9.44 -0.03 -26.10
CA GLN A 558 -9.94 1.24 -25.60
C GLN A 558 -9.19 2.45 -26.18
N TYR A 559 -7.85 2.39 -26.26
CA TYR A 559 -7.08 3.48 -26.90
C TYR A 559 -7.52 3.65 -28.36
N ILE A 560 -7.57 2.55 -29.12
CA ILE A 560 -7.99 2.59 -30.52
C ILE A 560 -9.41 3.14 -30.63
N ALA A 561 -10.37 2.62 -29.86
CA ALA A 561 -11.76 3.06 -29.85
C ALA A 561 -11.87 4.58 -29.58
N ARG A 562 -11.13 5.11 -28.60
CA ARG A 562 -11.07 6.55 -28.32
C ARG A 562 -10.51 7.37 -29.49
N GLY A 563 -9.43 6.90 -30.12
CA GLY A 563 -8.89 7.55 -31.32
C GLY A 563 -9.88 7.55 -32.49
N LEU A 564 -10.72 6.51 -32.58
CA LEU A 564 -11.76 6.38 -33.61
C LEU A 564 -13.05 7.15 -33.29
N ALA A 565 -13.27 7.57 -32.03
CA ALA A 565 -14.41 8.34 -31.56
C ALA A 565 -14.37 9.82 -32.02
N ASN A 566 -14.09 10.03 -33.31
CA ASN A 566 -13.96 11.31 -33.97
C ASN A 566 -15.00 11.42 -35.10
N LYS A 567 -15.85 12.45 -35.05
CA LYS A 567 -16.90 12.74 -36.06
C LYS A 567 -16.35 13.11 -37.44
N GLU A 568 -15.13 13.65 -37.48
CA GLU A 568 -14.48 14.04 -38.73
C GLU A 568 -13.84 12.84 -39.43
N LEU A 569 -13.50 11.79 -38.68
CA LEU A 569 -12.85 10.59 -39.18
C LEU A 569 -13.82 9.81 -40.08
N GLY A 570 -13.42 9.59 -41.33
CA GLY A 570 -14.19 8.87 -42.34
C GLY A 570 -14.21 7.35 -42.18
N LEU A 571 -13.97 6.80 -40.98
CA LEU A 571 -13.81 5.35 -40.79
C LEU A 571 -15.13 4.61 -41.05
N ILE A 572 -15.11 3.69 -42.01
CA ILE A 572 -16.25 2.85 -42.40
C ILE A 572 -16.08 1.42 -41.87
N GLY A 573 -14.84 0.91 -41.79
CA GLY A 573 -14.58 -0.46 -41.38
C GLY A 573 -13.44 -0.64 -40.38
N LEU A 574 -13.71 -1.36 -39.29
CA LEU A 574 -12.75 -1.76 -38.26
C LEU A 574 -12.68 -3.29 -38.14
N TYR A 575 -11.48 -3.84 -38.15
CA TYR A 575 -11.26 -5.30 -38.09
C TYR A 575 -10.30 -5.66 -36.96
N LEU A 576 -10.83 -6.24 -35.88
CA LEU A 576 -10.13 -6.62 -34.64
C LEU A 576 -10.24 -8.12 -34.36
N ASN A 577 -10.29 -8.97 -35.38
CA ASN A 577 -10.37 -10.42 -35.17
C ASN A 577 -9.11 -10.98 -34.48
N SER A 578 -9.29 -11.93 -33.56
CA SER A 578 -8.17 -12.61 -32.86
C SER A 578 -7.17 -11.68 -32.16
N VAL A 579 -7.63 -10.56 -31.58
CA VAL A 579 -6.72 -9.61 -30.91
C VAL A 579 -6.54 -9.89 -29.41
N GLY A 580 -7.50 -10.57 -28.79
CA GLY A 580 -7.45 -10.97 -27.38
C GLY A 580 -8.34 -10.15 -26.45
N MET A 581 -9.22 -9.32 -27.00
CA MET A 581 -10.24 -8.56 -26.25
C MET A 581 -11.33 -9.45 -25.64
N THR A 582 -12.01 -8.91 -24.64
CA THR A 582 -13.12 -9.51 -23.89
C THR A 582 -14.36 -8.60 -23.94
N ASP A 583 -15.40 -8.95 -23.18
CA ASP A 583 -16.63 -8.15 -23.04
C ASP A 583 -16.37 -6.70 -22.64
N ALA A 584 -15.32 -6.43 -21.87
CA ALA A 584 -14.97 -5.08 -21.40
C ALA A 584 -14.71 -4.10 -22.56
N SER A 585 -14.19 -4.58 -23.69
CA SER A 585 -13.96 -3.74 -24.87
C SER A 585 -15.23 -3.38 -25.64
N CYS A 586 -16.33 -4.12 -25.45
CA CYS A 586 -17.54 -3.93 -26.26
C CYS A 586 -18.14 -2.54 -26.04
N GLU A 587 -18.16 -2.03 -24.80
CA GLU A 587 -18.70 -0.70 -24.49
C GLU A 587 -17.91 0.42 -25.17
N TYR A 588 -16.56 0.33 -25.18
CA TYR A 588 -15.72 1.31 -25.86
C TYR A 588 -15.97 1.33 -27.38
N LEU A 589 -16.23 0.16 -27.97
CA LEU A 589 -16.54 0.05 -29.39
C LEU A 589 -17.93 0.62 -29.72
N VAL A 590 -18.94 0.41 -28.86
CA VAL A 590 -20.25 1.06 -29.03
C VAL A 590 -20.10 2.57 -29.05
N GLU A 591 -19.42 3.14 -28.05
CA GLU A 591 -19.19 4.58 -27.95
C GLU A 591 -18.43 5.12 -29.16
N ALA A 592 -17.37 4.43 -29.59
CA ALA A 592 -16.59 4.82 -30.77
C ALA A 592 -17.43 4.84 -32.05
N VAL A 593 -18.30 3.84 -32.24
CA VAL A 593 -19.18 3.75 -33.41
C VAL A 593 -20.23 4.86 -33.38
N GLU A 594 -20.85 5.12 -32.23
CA GLU A 594 -21.83 6.19 -32.05
C GLU A 594 -21.22 7.56 -32.30
N MET A 595 -20.03 7.81 -31.76
CA MET A 595 -19.31 9.08 -31.92
C MET A 595 -18.80 9.29 -33.34
N ASN A 596 -18.29 8.24 -34.00
CA ASN A 596 -17.87 8.33 -35.38
C ASN A 596 -19.05 8.56 -36.35
N GLY A 597 -20.17 7.86 -36.14
CA GLY A 597 -21.41 7.97 -36.93
C GLY A 597 -21.33 7.48 -38.38
N ARG A 598 -20.14 7.13 -38.89
CA ARG A 598 -19.90 6.68 -40.27
C ARG A 598 -19.52 5.20 -40.38
N MET A 599 -19.13 4.57 -39.26
CA MET A 599 -18.76 3.15 -39.25
C MET A 599 -19.94 2.28 -39.68
N ARG A 600 -19.64 1.26 -40.49
CA ARG A 600 -20.60 0.28 -41.06
C ARG A 600 -20.15 -1.16 -40.92
N PHE A 601 -18.85 -1.41 -40.76
CA PHE A 601 -18.29 -2.76 -40.65
C PHE A 601 -17.43 -2.87 -39.39
N LEU A 602 -17.76 -3.84 -38.54
CA LEU A 602 -17.07 -4.12 -37.29
C LEU A 602 -16.87 -5.63 -37.19
N HIS A 603 -15.62 -6.07 -37.35
CA HIS A 603 -15.28 -7.49 -37.32
C HIS A 603 -14.52 -7.81 -36.04
N LEU A 604 -15.11 -8.68 -35.20
CA LEU A 604 -14.62 -9.02 -33.86
C LEU A 604 -14.49 -10.54 -33.63
N CYS A 605 -14.52 -11.37 -34.68
CA CYS A 605 -14.50 -12.82 -34.52
C CYS A 605 -13.20 -13.33 -33.89
N ASP A 606 -13.26 -14.52 -33.28
CA ASP A 606 -12.14 -15.17 -32.61
C ASP A 606 -11.55 -14.37 -31.44
N ASN A 607 -12.36 -13.56 -30.76
CA ASN A 607 -12.05 -12.92 -29.48
C ASN A 607 -12.76 -13.63 -28.31
N LYS A 608 -12.45 -13.22 -27.07
CA LYS A 608 -13.04 -13.79 -25.85
C LYS A 608 -14.31 -13.03 -25.43
N ILE A 609 -15.17 -12.76 -26.39
CA ILE A 609 -16.45 -12.06 -26.20
C ILE A 609 -17.52 -13.13 -25.87
N SER A 610 -18.20 -12.97 -24.76
CA SER A 610 -19.32 -13.80 -24.32
C SER A 610 -20.66 -13.23 -24.79
N ASP A 611 -21.76 -13.95 -24.50
CA ASP A 611 -23.13 -13.48 -24.79
C ASP A 611 -23.43 -12.10 -24.18
N CYS A 612 -22.79 -11.75 -23.05
CA CYS A 612 -22.93 -10.43 -22.43
C CYS A 612 -22.33 -9.33 -23.30
N GLY A 613 -21.12 -9.51 -23.84
CA GLY A 613 -20.50 -8.56 -24.75
C GLY A 613 -21.29 -8.42 -26.06
N VAL A 614 -21.85 -9.52 -26.57
CA VAL A 614 -22.74 -9.48 -27.75
C VAL A 614 -23.99 -8.64 -27.47
N GLN A 615 -24.61 -8.76 -26.29
CA GLN A 615 -25.74 -7.91 -25.90
C GLN A 615 -25.39 -6.42 -25.87
N VAL A 616 -24.16 -6.08 -25.46
CA VAL A 616 -23.67 -4.69 -25.51
C VAL A 616 -23.53 -4.22 -26.95
N LEU A 617 -22.91 -5.01 -27.82
CA LEU A 617 -22.71 -4.66 -29.23
C LEU A 617 -24.02 -4.51 -30.01
N MET A 618 -25.07 -5.26 -29.66
CA MET A 618 -26.41 -5.12 -30.25
C MET A 618 -27.07 -3.75 -30.00
N LYS A 619 -26.50 -2.91 -29.13
CA LYS A 619 -26.96 -1.52 -28.93
C LYS A 619 -26.60 -0.61 -30.11
N ILE A 620 -25.64 -1.00 -30.95
CA ILE A 620 -25.16 -0.19 -32.07
C ILE A 620 -26.27 -0.09 -33.13
N PRO A 621 -26.82 1.11 -33.40
CA PRO A 621 -27.88 1.25 -34.39
C PRO A 621 -27.35 1.07 -35.82
N GLY A 622 -27.99 0.20 -36.61
CA GLY A 622 -27.74 0.07 -38.06
C GLY A 622 -26.60 -0.86 -38.48
N PHE A 623 -26.17 -1.76 -37.59
CA PHE A 623 -25.33 -2.91 -37.92
C PHE A 623 -26.23 -4.16 -37.91
N ASP A 624 -26.43 -4.79 -39.08
CA ASP A 624 -27.09 -6.10 -39.19
C ASP A 624 -26.09 -7.25 -38.90
#